data_AF-A0A7K2YUD0-F1
#
_entry.id   AF-A0A7K2YUD0-F1
#
_cell.length_a   1.000
_cell.length_b   1.000
_cell.length_c   1.000
_cell.angle_alpha   90.00
_cell.angle_beta   90.00
_cell.angle_gamma   90.00
#
_symmetry.space_group_name_H-M   'P 1'
#
loop_
_entity.id
_entity.type
_entity.pdbx_description
1 polymer ?
#
loop_
_entity_poly.entity_id
_entity_poly.type
_entity_poly.pdbx_seq_one_letter_code
_entity_poly.pdbx_strand_id
1 'polypeptide(L)'
;MEEEAVITDANTLLQVRNIVSLLTERPVESIGADDRLLEDLDLDSLQISELAQQLENALGKPIDDDLLNMAGATVTRCAEIAQAS
;
A
#
# COMPACT_ATOMS: atom_id res chain seq x y z
N MET A 1 15.27 -3.39 -26.78
CA MET A 1 14.01 -4.15 -26.55
C MET A 1 14.30 -4.98 -25.32
N GLU A 2 14.16 -4.39 -24.14
CA GLU A 2 14.64 -5.01 -22.91
C GLU A 2 13.58 -4.82 -21.84
N GLU A 3 13.04 -5.97 -21.42
CA GLU A 3 12.48 -6.30 -20.12
C GLU A 3 11.16 -5.62 -19.71
N GLU A 4 10.07 -6.17 -20.24
CA GLU A 4 8.75 -6.16 -19.60
C GLU A 4 8.81 -7.07 -18.35
N ALA A 5 9.52 -6.61 -17.32
CA ALA A 5 9.37 -7.15 -15.98
C ALA A 5 7.96 -6.77 -15.50
N VAL A 6 7.34 -7.64 -14.73
CA VAL A 6 6.21 -7.25 -13.88
C VAL A 6 6.78 -6.29 -12.85
N ILE A 7 6.90 -5.01 -13.23
CA ILE A 7 7.43 -3.95 -12.40
C ILE A 7 6.30 -3.60 -11.47
N THR A 8 6.36 -4.03 -10.21
CA THR A 8 5.71 -3.26 -9.18
C THR A 8 6.33 -1.87 -9.28
N ASP A 9 5.60 -0.88 -9.82
CA ASP A 9 6.07 0.48 -9.98
C ASP A 9 6.70 0.92 -8.66
N ALA A 10 8.02 1.11 -8.67
CA ALA A 10 8.76 1.52 -7.48
C ALA A 10 8.15 2.82 -6.90
N ASN A 11 7.55 3.64 -7.78
CA ASN A 11 6.75 4.80 -7.42
C ASN A 11 5.49 4.42 -6.61
N THR A 12 4.69 3.46 -7.06
CA THR A 12 3.48 3.03 -6.33
C THR A 12 3.82 2.45 -4.97
N LEU A 13 4.86 1.61 -4.89
CA LEU A 13 5.32 1.08 -3.60
C LEU A 13 5.78 2.21 -2.65
N LEU A 14 6.51 3.19 -3.18
CA LEU A 14 6.94 4.34 -2.39
C LEU A 14 5.73 5.18 -1.93
N GLN A 15 4.72 5.35 -2.77
CA GLN A 15 3.49 6.07 -2.44
C GLN A 15 2.73 5.37 -1.31
N VAL A 16 2.52 4.05 -1.39
CA VAL A 16 1.91 3.27 -0.31
C VAL A 16 2.69 3.46 0.99
N ARG A 17 4.02 3.31 0.95
CA ARG A 17 4.87 3.49 2.13
C ARG A 17 4.78 4.91 2.72
N ASN A 18 4.70 5.95 1.87
CA ASN A 18 4.53 7.33 2.34
C ASN A 18 3.17 7.53 3.02
N ILE A 19 2.09 7.00 2.45
CA ILE A 19 0.76 7.13 3.06
C ILE A 19 0.71 6.36 4.39
N VAL A 20 1.22 5.13 4.42
CA VAL A 20 1.32 4.34 5.65
C VAL A 20 2.20 5.04 6.69
N SER A 21 3.29 5.69 6.27
CA SER A 21 4.15 6.49 7.15
C SER A 21 3.37 7.63 7.82
N LEU A 22 2.50 8.30 7.07
CA LEU A 22 1.63 9.35 7.60
C LEU A 22 0.57 8.78 8.57
N LEU A 23 -0.03 7.64 8.24
CA LEU A 23 -1.08 7.01 9.05
C LEU A 23 -0.56 6.42 10.36
N THR A 24 0.64 5.85 10.34
CA THR A 24 1.27 5.19 11.50
C THR A 24 2.17 6.12 12.30
N GLU A 25 2.40 7.35 11.81
CA GLU A 25 3.36 8.31 12.36
C GLU A 25 4.79 7.73 12.47
N ARG A 26 5.10 6.74 11.63
CA ARG A 26 6.42 6.07 11.55
C ARG A 26 7.19 6.57 10.35
N PRO A 27 8.53 6.59 10.40
CA PRO A 27 9.32 7.00 9.24
C PRO A 27 9.22 5.96 8.12
N VAL A 28 9.09 6.42 6.87
CA VAL A 28 8.93 5.58 5.67
C VAL A 28 10.05 4.53 5.51
N GLU A 29 11.26 4.85 5.97
CA GLU A 29 12.42 3.95 5.98
C GLU A 29 12.25 2.74 6.92
N SER A 30 11.41 2.86 7.95
CA SER A 30 11.08 1.78 8.88
C SER A 30 9.96 0.88 8.37
N ILE A 31 9.25 1.29 7.31
CA ILE A 31 8.17 0.52 6.70
C ILE A 31 8.75 -0.31 5.56
N GLY A 32 8.87 -1.61 5.79
CA GLY A 32 9.28 -2.61 4.82
C GLY A 32 8.19 -2.92 3.79
N ALA A 33 8.62 -3.49 2.67
CA ALA A 33 7.71 -3.93 1.61
C ALA A 33 6.93 -5.19 2.02
N ASP A 34 7.51 -6.02 2.88
CA ASP A 34 6.93 -7.26 3.41
C ASP A 34 6.18 -7.05 4.74
N ASP A 35 6.18 -5.83 5.29
CA ASP A 35 5.44 -5.53 6.51
C ASP A 35 3.95 -5.68 6.27
N ARG A 36 3.28 -6.36 7.21
CA ARG A 36 1.83 -6.57 7.17
C ARG A 36 1.12 -5.33 7.70
N LEU A 37 0.12 -4.88 6.96
CA LEU A 37 -0.65 -3.68 7.27
C LEU A 37 -1.29 -3.78 8.67
N LEU A 38 -1.94 -4.91 8.97
CA LEU A 38 -2.63 -5.12 10.24
C LEU A 38 -1.68 -5.55 11.38
N GLU A 39 -0.72 -6.45 11.09
CA GLU A 39 0.06 -7.11 12.15
C GLU A 39 1.38 -6.40 12.49
N ASP A 40 2.10 -5.87 11.51
CA ASP A 40 3.41 -5.21 11.73
C ASP A 40 3.27 -3.69 11.86
N LEU A 41 2.37 -3.12 11.07
CA LEU A 41 2.10 -1.68 11.00
C LEU A 41 0.96 -1.23 11.92
N ASP A 42 0.25 -2.18 12.54
CA ASP A 42 -0.85 -1.94 13.49
C ASP A 42 -1.93 -1.01 12.90
N LEU A 43 -2.19 -1.11 11.58
CA LEU A 43 -3.24 -0.33 10.93
C LEU A 43 -4.60 -0.91 11.31
N ASP A 44 -5.49 -0.06 11.81
CA ASP A 44 -6.90 -0.42 12.01
C ASP A 44 -7.69 -0.38 10.70
N SER A 45 -8.84 -1.03 10.64
CA SER A 45 -9.72 -1.02 9.46
C SER A 45 -10.08 0.38 8.97
N LEU A 46 -10.21 1.35 9.89
CA LEU A 46 -10.43 2.75 9.54
C LEU A 46 -9.22 3.35 8.79
N GLN A 47 -8.00 3.08 9.27
CA GLN A 47 -6.78 3.54 8.61
C GLN A 47 -6.55 2.81 7.29
N ILE A 48 -6.98 1.55 7.16
CA ILE A 48 -6.95 0.82 5.89
C ILE A 48 -7.87 1.49 4.85
N SER A 49 -9.11 1.81 5.21
CA SER A 49 -10.02 2.52 4.30
C SER A 49 -9.47 3.92 3.97
N GLU A 50 -8.80 4.59 4.91
CA GLU A 50 -8.14 5.88 4.65
C GLU A 50 -6.92 5.74 3.72
N LEU A 51 -6.12 4.68 3.87
CA LEU A 51 -5.02 4.33 2.97
C LEU A 51 -5.54 4.10 1.55
N ALA A 52 -6.59 3.28 1.40
CA ALA A 52 -7.24 3.02 0.14
C ALA A 52 -7.71 4.33 -0.49
N GLN A 53 -8.44 5.15 0.27
CA GLN A 53 -8.95 6.42 -0.23
C GLN A 53 -7.85 7.38 -0.68
N GLN A 54 -6.74 7.48 0.05
CA GLN A 54 -5.61 8.31 -0.34
C GLN A 54 -4.91 7.78 -1.59
N LEU A 55 -4.76 6.46 -1.72
CA LEU A 55 -4.23 5.83 -2.93
C LEU A 55 -5.14 6.06 -4.13
N GLU A 56 -6.46 5.97 -3.96
CA GLU A 56 -7.44 6.28 -5.00
C GLU A 56 -7.32 7.71 -5.50
N ASN A 57 -7.19 8.67 -4.57
CA ASN A 57 -7.00 10.08 -4.91
C ASN A 57 -5.66 10.33 -5.60
N ALA A 58 -4.59 9.63 -5.20
CA ALA A 58 -3.26 9.79 -5.77
C ALA A 58 -3.12 9.15 -7.16
N LEU A 59 -3.76 7.99 -7.39
CA LEU A 59 -3.66 7.21 -8.62
C LEU A 59 -4.82 7.48 -9.60
N GLY A 60 -5.91 8.06 -9.11
CA GLY A 60 -7.11 8.36 -9.91
C GLY A 60 -7.94 7.12 -10.26
N LYS A 61 -7.83 6.04 -9.48
CA LYS A 61 -8.49 4.76 -9.74
C LYS A 61 -9.00 4.13 -8.45
N PRO A 62 -10.09 3.33 -8.51
CA PRO A 62 -10.68 2.73 -7.33
C PRO A 62 -9.77 1.63 -6.73
N ILE A 63 -9.70 1.58 -5.41
CA ILE A 63 -8.90 0.60 -4.66
C ILE A 63 -9.83 -0.18 -3.73
N ASP A 64 -9.85 -1.50 -3.87
CA ASP A 64 -10.62 -2.36 -2.96
C ASP A 64 -9.95 -2.40 -1.57
N ASP A 65 -10.55 -1.70 -0.60
CA ASP A 65 -10.09 -1.67 0.78
C ASP A 65 -10.32 -3.00 1.51
N ASP A 66 -11.33 -3.78 1.09
CA ASP A 66 -11.52 -5.17 1.55
C ASP A 66 -10.28 -6.05 1.26
N LEU A 67 -9.60 -5.84 0.13
CA LEU A 67 -8.37 -6.58 -0.20
C LEU A 67 -7.19 -6.15 0.68
N LEU A 68 -7.20 -4.90 1.15
CA LEU A 68 -6.18 -4.34 2.03
C LEU A 68 -6.42 -4.73 3.50
N ASN A 69 -7.69 -4.89 3.89
CA ASN A 69 -8.12 -5.28 5.22
C ASN A 69 -8.04 -6.80 5.45
N MET A 70 -7.48 -7.56 4.49
CA MET A 70 -7.24 -8.99 4.66
C MET A 70 -6.05 -9.25 5.60
N ALA A 71 -6.21 -10.25 6.47
CA ALA A 71 -5.12 -10.75 7.29
C ALA A 71 -3.94 -11.21 6.41
N GLY A 72 -2.75 -10.69 6.69
CA GLY A 72 -1.55 -10.95 5.91
C GLY A 72 -1.36 -10.05 4.68
N ALA A 73 -2.21 -9.04 4.46
CA ALA A 73 -1.95 -8.03 3.43
C ALA A 73 -0.68 -7.25 3.76
N THR A 74 0.29 -7.25 2.84
CA THR A 74 1.55 -6.53 2.98
C THR A 74 1.54 -5.21 2.21
N VAL A 75 2.50 -4.34 2.50
CA VAL A 75 2.74 -3.10 1.75
C VAL A 75 2.96 -3.37 0.26
N THR A 76 3.71 -4.41 -0.09
CA THR A 76 3.88 -4.84 -1.49
C THR A 76 2.55 -5.25 -2.10
N ARG A 77 1.75 -6.04 -1.38
CA ARG A 77 0.45 -6.49 -1.85
C ARG A 77 -0.50 -5.31 -2.12
N CYS A 78 -0.46 -4.31 -1.25
CA CYS A 78 -1.20 -3.06 -1.42
C CYS A 78 -0.78 -2.35 -2.72
N ALA A 79 0.53 -2.25 -2.99
CA ALA A 79 1.04 -1.69 -4.23
C ALA A 79 0.64 -2.50 -5.47
N GLU A 80 0.59 -3.83 -5.38
CA GLU A 80 0.12 -4.70 -6.47
C GLU A 80 -1.37 -4.46 -6.78
N ILE A 81 -2.22 -4.44 -5.74
CA ILE A 81 -3.66 -4.14 -5.89
C ILE A 81 -3.83 -2.77 -6.53
N ALA A 82 -3.09 -1.78 -6.01
CA ALA A 82 -3.11 -0.44 -6.53
C ALA A 82 -2.63 -0.30 -7.97
N GLN A 83 -1.85 -1.25 -8.50
CA GLN A 83 -1.47 -1.29 -9.91
C GLN A 83 -2.46 -2.05 -10.78
N ALA A 84 -3.05 -3.12 -10.24
CA ALA A 84 -4.01 -3.96 -10.94
C ALA A 84 -5.37 -3.28 -11.16
N SER A 85 -5.71 -2.29 -10.32
CA SER A 85 -6.88 -1.41 -10.47
C SER A 85 -6.77 -0.41 -11.63
#